data_AF-A0A2E0V6C0-F1
#
_entry.id   AF-A0A2E0V6C0-F1
#
_cell.length_a   1.000
_cell.length_b   1.000
_cell.length_c   1.000
_cell.angle_alpha   90.00
_cell.angle_beta   90.00
_cell.angle_gamma   90.00
#
_symmetry.space_group_name_H-M   'P 1'
#
loop_
_entity.id
_entity.type
_entity.pdbx_description
1 polymer ?
#
loop_
_entity_poly.entity_id
_entity_poly.type
_entity_poly.pdbx_seq_one_letter_code
_entity_poly.pdbx_strand_id
1 'polypeptide(L)'
;MVGGYYQQKHREDYGGEPPPFELKEDEATHLTALYDWLVEPSMACLRRNCKEMSPTGDANLLTSLLGLLRCLLSEAIPGAHDEVPEEGSRQKQLECCFLFALFWSTGCTSDAAGRAKYSLFVREVMEDINTIDEKYPGVATALAVRKWAKPTYEDATAFQGSVECPPPDAGDLQDWCYDPRQGKWLNWVDTLEKFTISEDAEFSTIMVPTGYTAQLSYMCQTLLTHGLRPLVCGPTGTGKSVSVVKCVTSELDQSKYKPIQLGFSAKTSAHMTQDIIDGNLGKRRKGTFGADSEHEMSFNLIWWRRWRLHETAPPRRRRRDRQRVYASRARVAVVS
;
A
#
# COMPACT_ATOMS: atom_id res chain seq x y z
N MET A 1 2.72 23.08 7.19
CA MET A 1 1.91 22.93 8.42
C MET A 1 1.80 21.45 8.76
N VAL A 2 2.76 21.02 9.60
CA VAL A 2 2.69 20.02 10.66
C VAL A 2 1.91 18.72 10.37
N GLY A 3 2.56 17.80 9.65
CA GLY A 3 2.44 16.39 9.99
C GLY A 3 3.08 16.22 11.37
N GLY A 4 2.28 15.85 12.37
CA GLY A 4 2.78 15.56 13.69
C GLY A 4 3.76 14.39 13.62
N TYR A 5 5.05 14.70 13.71
CA TYR A 5 6.04 13.76 14.21
C TYR A 5 5.59 13.36 15.62
N TYR A 6 4.77 12.32 15.72
CA TYR A 6 4.82 11.48 16.90
C TYR A 6 6.23 10.88 16.87
N GLN A 7 7.11 11.45 17.68
CA GLN A 7 8.27 10.73 18.21
C GLN A 7 7.75 9.41 18.76
N GLN A 8 7.79 8.36 17.93
CA GLN A 8 7.94 7.00 18.41
C GLN A 8 9.29 7.01 19.12
N LYS A 9 9.25 7.35 20.42
CA LYS A 9 10.34 7.06 21.34
C LYS A 9 10.68 5.60 21.12
N HIS A 10 11.95 5.33 20.77
CA HIS A 10 12.58 4.01 20.77
C HIS A 10 11.89 3.09 21.78
N ARG A 11 11.17 2.09 21.27
CA ARG A 11 10.73 0.91 22.01
C ARG A 11 10.63 -0.23 21.01
N GLU A 12 11.68 -1.04 21.00
CA GLU A 12 11.77 -2.50 21.14
C GLU A 12 10.47 -3.35 21.27
N ASP A 13 9.29 -2.84 20.87
CA ASP A 13 7.97 -3.46 21.02
C ASP A 13 7.31 -3.77 19.66
N TYR A 14 8.10 -3.89 18.58
CA TYR A 14 7.74 -4.88 17.57
C TYR A 14 8.10 -6.25 18.14
N GLY A 15 7.30 -6.73 19.10
CA GLY A 15 7.11 -8.17 19.31
C GLY A 15 6.37 -8.78 18.12
N GLY A 16 6.82 -8.44 16.91
CA GLY A 16 6.34 -9.00 15.67
C GLY A 16 6.92 -10.38 15.61
N GLU A 17 6.05 -11.36 15.49
CA GLU A 17 6.45 -12.68 14.99
C GLU A 17 7.41 -12.47 13.80
N PRO A 18 8.47 -13.28 13.71
CA PRO A 18 9.36 -13.24 12.55
C PRO A 18 8.51 -13.29 11.28
N PRO A 19 8.96 -12.65 10.18
CA PRO A 19 8.24 -12.76 8.92
C PRO A 19 7.93 -14.25 8.66
N PRO A 20 6.72 -14.58 8.19
CA PRO A 20 6.28 -15.98 8.07
C PRO A 20 7.07 -16.76 7.00
N PHE A 21 8.08 -16.14 6.39
CA PHE A 21 8.97 -16.68 5.39
C PHE A 21 10.43 -16.45 5.80
N GLU A 22 11.31 -17.36 5.38
CA GLU A 22 12.75 -17.24 5.53
C GLU A 22 13.39 -17.01 4.17
N LEU A 23 14.22 -15.96 4.08
CA LEU A 23 15.05 -15.68 2.90
C LEU A 23 16.44 -16.27 3.10
N LYS A 24 16.96 -16.90 2.06
CA LYS A 24 18.35 -17.32 2.02
C LYS A 24 19.27 -16.13 1.74
N GLU A 25 20.57 -16.27 2.01
CA GLU A 25 21.55 -15.19 1.83
C GLU A 25 21.66 -14.75 0.36
N ASP A 26 21.64 -15.69 -0.57
CA ASP A 26 21.62 -15.45 -2.02
C ASP A 26 20.37 -14.68 -2.47
N GLU A 27 19.20 -15.02 -1.91
CA GLU A 27 17.92 -14.35 -2.20
C GLU A 27 17.89 -12.93 -1.65
N ALA A 28 18.47 -12.70 -0.47
CA ALA A 28 18.59 -11.38 0.13
C ALA A 28 19.53 -10.48 -0.69
N THR A 29 20.65 -11.04 -1.16
CA THR A 29 21.57 -10.33 -2.08
C THR A 29 20.88 -10.00 -3.40
N HIS A 30 20.11 -10.93 -3.96
CA HIS A 30 19.34 -10.71 -5.19
C HIS A 30 18.31 -9.61 -5.05
N LEU A 31 17.51 -9.63 -3.97
CA LEU A 31 16.56 -8.57 -3.67
C LEU A 31 17.27 -7.22 -3.51
N THR A 32 18.39 -7.17 -2.81
CA THR A 32 19.17 -5.93 -2.64
C THR A 32 19.59 -5.36 -4.00
N ALA A 33 20.04 -6.21 -4.94
CA ALA A 33 20.38 -5.79 -6.29
C ALA A 33 19.17 -5.19 -7.05
N LEU A 34 17.98 -5.78 -6.90
CA LEU A 34 16.75 -5.22 -7.48
C LEU A 34 16.38 -3.86 -6.87
N TYR A 35 16.58 -3.69 -5.56
CA TYR A 35 16.35 -2.43 -4.87
C TYR A 35 17.27 -1.32 -5.40
N ASP A 36 18.58 -1.59 -5.44
CA ASP A 36 19.58 -0.66 -5.94
C ASP A 36 19.35 -0.31 -7.41
N TRP A 37 18.79 -1.25 -8.18
CA TRP A 37 18.48 -1.08 -9.58
C TRP A 37 17.29 -0.15 -9.86
N LEU A 38 16.12 -0.40 -9.27
CA LEU A 38 14.89 0.26 -9.71
C LEU A 38 14.28 1.26 -8.72
N VAL A 39 14.55 1.16 -7.42
CA VAL A 39 13.79 1.92 -6.42
C VAL A 39 14.06 3.41 -6.50
N GLU A 40 15.34 3.81 -6.52
CA GLU A 40 15.71 5.22 -6.64
C GLU A 40 15.33 5.81 -8.02
N PRO A 41 15.60 5.15 -9.17
CA PRO A 41 15.10 5.60 -10.47
C PRO A 41 13.58 5.78 -10.52
N SER A 42 12.81 4.85 -9.97
CA SER A 42 11.35 4.94 -9.90
C SER A 42 10.88 6.13 -9.08
N MET A 43 11.46 6.36 -7.89
CA MET A 43 11.13 7.53 -7.06
C MET A 43 11.53 8.84 -7.75
N ALA A 44 12.68 8.88 -8.42
CA ALA A 44 13.13 10.05 -9.17
C ALA A 44 12.19 10.37 -10.34
N CYS A 45 11.76 9.36 -11.10
CA CYS A 45 10.75 9.50 -12.15
C CYS A 45 9.41 10.00 -11.62
N LEU A 46 8.93 9.46 -10.50
CA LEU A 46 7.71 9.93 -9.84
C LEU A 46 7.78 11.43 -9.53
N ARG A 47 8.88 11.90 -8.94
CA ARG A 47 9.04 13.31 -8.53
C ARG A 47 9.21 14.27 -9.70
N ARG A 48 9.71 13.81 -10.85
CA ARG A 48 10.03 14.65 -12.01
C ARG A 48 8.96 14.64 -13.10
N ASN A 49 8.36 13.48 -13.35
CA ASN A 49 7.56 13.24 -14.54
C ASN A 49 6.07 13.02 -14.23
N CYS A 50 5.73 12.78 -12.97
CA CYS A 50 4.38 12.43 -12.54
C CYS A 50 3.77 13.50 -11.64
N LYS A 51 2.43 13.56 -11.65
CA LYS A 51 1.66 14.42 -10.75
C LYS A 51 0.93 13.55 -9.75
N GLU A 52 1.19 13.77 -8.47
CA GLU A 52 0.57 13.00 -7.40
C GLU A 52 -0.80 13.56 -7.00
N MET A 53 -1.74 12.66 -6.70
CA MET A 53 -3.07 13.00 -6.19
C MET A 53 -3.01 13.54 -4.76
N SER A 54 -2.11 13.00 -3.96
CA SER A 54 -1.78 13.45 -2.61
C SER A 54 -0.26 13.48 -2.47
N PRO A 55 0.33 14.56 -1.95
CA PRO A 55 1.77 14.61 -1.72
C PRO A 55 2.25 13.45 -0.84
N THR A 56 3.31 12.76 -1.25
CA THR A 56 3.95 11.70 -0.46
C THR A 56 5.40 12.04 -0.14
N GLY A 57 5.94 11.43 0.92
CA GLY A 57 7.37 11.46 1.24
C GLY A 57 8.05 10.17 0.79
N ASP A 58 9.31 10.24 0.41
CA ASP A 58 10.08 9.08 -0.10
C ASP A 58 10.16 7.94 0.91
N ALA A 59 10.35 8.27 2.20
CA ALA A 59 10.34 7.27 3.28
C ALA A 59 9.00 6.52 3.38
N ASN A 60 7.88 7.20 3.11
CA ASN A 60 6.56 6.56 3.09
C ASN A 60 6.42 5.62 1.90
N LEU A 61 6.89 6.02 0.71
CA LEU A 61 6.87 5.16 -0.48
C LEU A 61 7.69 3.88 -0.24
N LEU A 62 8.89 4.01 0.31
CA LEU A 62 9.74 2.87 0.65
C LEU A 62 9.10 1.96 1.70
N THR A 63 8.48 2.54 2.73
CA THR A 63 7.74 1.78 3.75
C THR A 63 6.56 1.03 3.13
N SER A 64 5.83 1.66 2.20
CA SER A 64 4.74 1.03 1.46
C SER A 64 5.24 -0.10 0.56
N LEU A 65 6.37 0.09 -0.12
CA LEU A 65 7.01 -0.93 -0.96
C LEU A 65 7.41 -2.14 -0.11
N LEU A 66 8.18 -1.93 0.96
CA LEU A 66 8.63 -2.99 1.86
C LEU A 66 7.45 -3.71 2.52
N GLY A 67 6.43 -2.97 2.94
CA GLY A 67 5.21 -3.53 3.53
C GLY A 67 4.46 -4.42 2.55
N LEU A 68 4.20 -3.93 1.33
CA LEU A 68 3.51 -4.70 0.30
C LEU A 68 4.35 -5.91 -0.15
N LEU A 69 5.65 -5.73 -0.34
CA LEU A 69 6.57 -6.83 -0.65
C LEU A 69 6.51 -7.92 0.42
N ARG A 70 6.53 -7.55 1.70
CA ARG A 70 6.38 -8.52 2.80
C ARG A 70 5.07 -9.30 2.71
N CYS A 71 3.95 -8.64 2.39
CA CYS A 71 2.67 -9.32 2.20
C CYS A 71 2.75 -10.35 1.08
N LEU A 72 3.28 -9.95 -0.08
CA LEU A 72 3.38 -10.83 -1.25
C LEU A 72 4.31 -12.02 -0.99
N LEU A 73 5.47 -11.78 -0.38
CA LEU A 73 6.43 -12.83 -0.06
C LEU A 73 5.88 -13.83 0.97
N SER A 74 5.01 -13.37 1.88
CA SER A 74 4.32 -14.25 2.83
C SER A 74 3.35 -15.20 2.14
N GLU A 75 2.79 -14.81 1.00
CA GLU A 75 1.92 -15.66 0.17
C GLU A 75 2.70 -16.47 -0.87
N ALA A 76 3.80 -15.92 -1.39
CA ALA A 76 4.63 -16.54 -2.43
C ALA A 76 5.55 -17.64 -1.90
N ILE A 77 6.11 -17.44 -0.71
CA ILE A 77 7.03 -18.36 -0.04
C ILE A 77 6.28 -19.00 1.11
N PRO A 78 5.53 -20.08 0.84
CA PRO A 78 4.91 -20.87 1.88
C PRO A 78 5.97 -21.28 2.92
N GLY A 79 5.61 -21.18 4.21
CA GLY A 79 6.47 -21.68 5.28
C GLY A 79 6.70 -23.19 5.14
N ALA A 80 7.50 -23.80 6.02
CA ALA A 80 7.83 -25.23 5.98
C ALA A 80 6.62 -26.20 5.99
N HIS A 81 5.39 -25.71 6.12
CA HIS A 81 4.14 -26.46 6.22
C HIS A 81 3.11 -26.19 5.12
N ASP A 82 3.39 -25.31 4.15
CA ASP A 82 2.43 -24.92 3.11
C ASP A 82 2.84 -25.45 1.71
N GLU A 83 1.86 -25.66 0.83
CA GLU A 83 2.05 -26.24 -0.51
C GLU A 83 2.94 -25.36 -1.40
N VAL A 84 3.97 -25.96 -2.03
CA VAL A 84 4.87 -25.28 -2.97
C VAL A 84 4.06 -24.75 -4.17
N PRO A 85 4.28 -23.51 -4.63
CA PRO A 85 3.56 -22.95 -5.78
C PRO A 85 3.62 -23.86 -7.01
N GLU A 86 2.52 -23.92 -7.77
CA GLU A 86 2.36 -24.85 -8.90
C GLU A 86 3.38 -24.59 -10.03
N GLU A 87 3.84 -23.34 -10.19
CA GLU A 87 4.69 -22.95 -11.32
C GLU A 87 5.67 -21.80 -10.97
N GLY A 88 6.95 -21.95 -11.37
CA GLY A 88 7.96 -20.88 -11.33
C GLY A 88 9.16 -21.14 -10.41
N SER A 89 10.33 -20.63 -10.81
CA SER A 89 11.53 -20.60 -9.95
C SER A 89 11.29 -19.68 -8.75
N ARG A 90 11.92 -19.99 -7.61
CA ARG A 90 11.84 -19.11 -6.42
C ARG A 90 12.39 -17.72 -6.72
N GLN A 91 13.42 -17.61 -7.56
CA GLN A 91 13.96 -16.33 -8.04
C GLN A 91 12.92 -15.52 -8.85
N LYS A 92 12.23 -16.15 -9.81
CA LYS A 92 11.14 -15.53 -10.58
C LYS A 92 10.07 -14.96 -9.65
N GLN A 93 9.69 -15.69 -8.61
CA GLN A 93 8.67 -15.23 -7.65
C GLN A 93 9.14 -14.00 -6.87
N LEU A 94 10.39 -13.98 -6.41
CA LEU A 94 10.99 -12.83 -5.73
C LEU A 94 10.98 -11.59 -6.63
N GLU A 95 11.42 -11.73 -7.87
CA GLU A 95 11.46 -10.66 -8.86
C GLU A 95 10.06 -10.11 -9.15
N CYS A 96 9.08 -10.98 -9.41
CA CYS A 96 7.73 -10.56 -9.71
C CYS A 96 7.03 -9.91 -8.51
N CYS A 97 7.22 -10.44 -7.29
CA CYS A 97 6.71 -9.81 -6.07
C CYS A 97 7.33 -8.42 -5.86
N PHE A 98 8.64 -8.27 -6.09
CA PHE A 98 9.32 -6.99 -6.02
C PHE A 98 8.78 -6.00 -7.05
N LEU A 99 8.66 -6.39 -8.31
CA LEU A 99 8.13 -5.54 -9.37
C LEU A 99 6.70 -5.09 -9.08
N PHE A 100 5.83 -6.02 -8.70
CA PHE A 100 4.45 -5.68 -8.33
C PHE A 100 4.42 -4.71 -7.15
N ALA A 101 5.22 -4.96 -6.10
CA ALA A 101 5.32 -4.06 -4.95
C ALA A 101 5.85 -2.67 -5.34
N LEU A 102 6.81 -2.58 -6.26
CA LEU A 102 7.36 -1.32 -6.76
C LEU A 102 6.30 -0.51 -7.51
N PHE A 103 5.55 -1.14 -8.43
CA PHE A 103 4.53 -0.46 -9.25
C PHE A 103 3.38 0.08 -8.39
N TRP A 104 3.02 -0.68 -7.36
CA TRP A 104 1.92 -0.38 -6.46
C TRP A 104 2.30 0.42 -5.21
N SER A 105 3.58 0.78 -5.05
CA SER A 105 4.04 1.71 -4.03
C SER A 105 4.38 3.07 -4.62
N THR A 106 5.27 3.12 -5.61
CA THR A 106 5.77 4.36 -6.20
C THR A 106 4.91 4.83 -7.38
N GLY A 107 4.43 3.93 -8.23
CA GLY A 107 3.63 4.29 -9.40
C GLY A 107 2.16 4.65 -9.08
N CYS A 108 1.60 4.10 -8.01
CA CYS A 108 0.17 4.20 -7.70
C CYS A 108 -0.28 5.59 -7.21
N THR A 109 0.63 6.46 -6.76
CA THR A 109 0.28 7.78 -6.21
C THR A 109 0.03 8.84 -7.29
N SER A 110 0.38 8.51 -8.54
CA SER A 110 0.27 9.39 -9.70
C SER A 110 -1.12 9.39 -10.35
N ASP A 111 -1.41 10.42 -11.14
CA ASP A 111 -2.58 10.45 -12.01
C ASP A 111 -2.44 9.55 -13.25
N ALA A 112 -3.53 9.37 -14.01
CA ALA A 112 -3.54 8.44 -15.15
C ALA A 112 -2.44 8.77 -16.19
N ALA A 113 -2.15 10.05 -16.45
CA ALA A 113 -1.09 10.46 -17.35
C ALA A 113 0.31 10.19 -16.77
N GLY A 114 0.47 10.37 -15.44
CA GLY A 114 1.67 10.00 -14.71
C GLY A 114 1.93 8.50 -14.74
N ARG A 115 0.91 7.66 -14.55
CA ARG A 115 1.03 6.19 -14.61
C ARG A 115 1.53 5.70 -15.96
N ALA A 116 1.03 6.26 -17.07
CA ALA A 116 1.51 5.90 -18.41
C ALA A 116 3.00 6.27 -18.60
N LYS A 117 3.41 7.46 -18.16
CA LYS A 117 4.82 7.90 -18.23
C LYS A 117 5.73 7.06 -17.34
N TYR A 118 5.28 6.77 -16.12
CA TYR A 118 5.99 5.94 -15.16
C TYR A 118 6.16 4.51 -15.70
N SER A 119 5.10 3.95 -16.28
CA SER A 119 5.10 2.61 -16.87
C SER A 119 6.07 2.50 -18.02
N LEU A 120 6.04 3.47 -18.95
CA LEU A 120 7.01 3.55 -20.04
C LEU A 120 8.44 3.64 -19.50
N PHE A 121 8.70 4.57 -18.57
CA PHE A 121 10.02 4.77 -18.00
C PHE A 121 10.57 3.49 -17.36
N VAL A 122 9.80 2.83 -16.51
CA VAL A 122 10.27 1.62 -15.82
C VAL A 122 10.54 0.49 -16.82
N ARG A 123 9.72 0.32 -17.87
CA ARG A 123 9.97 -0.66 -18.93
C ARG A 123 11.27 -0.35 -19.67
N GLU A 124 11.48 0.90 -20.09
CA GLU A 124 12.71 1.29 -20.79
C GLU A 124 13.96 1.11 -19.92
N VAL A 125 13.87 1.34 -18.60
CA VAL A 125 14.98 1.09 -17.66
C VAL A 125 15.21 -0.41 -17.44
N MET A 126 14.14 -1.22 -17.45
CA MET A 126 14.24 -2.68 -17.37
C MET A 126 14.88 -3.30 -18.60
N GLU A 127 14.71 -2.69 -19.78
CA GLU A 127 15.38 -3.10 -21.02
C GLU A 127 16.82 -2.60 -21.09
N ASP A 128 17.03 -1.31 -20.83
CA ASP A 128 18.36 -0.69 -20.82
C ASP A 128 18.43 0.47 -19.83
N ILE A 129 19.22 0.28 -18.78
CA ILE A 129 19.48 1.28 -17.74
C ILE A 129 20.21 2.54 -18.25
N ASN A 130 20.86 2.51 -19.41
CA ASN A 130 21.47 3.72 -20.02
C ASN A 130 20.42 4.72 -20.52
N THR A 131 19.18 4.28 -20.75
CA THR A 131 18.08 5.16 -21.20
C THR A 131 17.80 6.31 -20.24
N ILE A 132 18.14 6.17 -18.95
CA ILE A 132 18.02 7.23 -17.94
C ILE A 132 18.78 8.49 -18.36
N ASP A 133 20.03 8.33 -18.80
CA ASP A 133 20.90 9.45 -19.17
C ASP A 133 20.54 10.01 -20.56
N GLU A 134 20.10 9.15 -21.48
CA GLU A 134 19.79 9.51 -22.86
C GLU A 134 18.42 10.20 -23.02
N LYS A 135 17.37 9.63 -22.41
CA LYS A 135 15.98 10.08 -22.60
C LYS A 135 15.43 10.87 -21.42
N TYR A 136 15.98 10.69 -20.22
CA TYR A 136 15.42 11.24 -18.98
C TYR A 136 16.41 12.11 -18.18
N PRO A 137 16.95 13.20 -18.76
CA PRO A 137 17.98 14.03 -18.12
C PRO A 137 17.52 14.65 -16.78
N GLY A 138 16.21 14.92 -16.64
CA GLY A 138 15.63 15.42 -15.38
C GLY A 138 15.66 14.39 -14.25
N VAL A 139 15.53 13.10 -14.60
CA VAL A 139 15.64 11.97 -13.68
C VAL A 139 17.11 11.73 -13.35
N ALA A 140 18.01 11.69 -14.35
CA ALA A 140 19.45 11.58 -14.15
C ALA A 140 19.99 12.65 -13.19
N THR A 141 19.58 13.91 -13.38
CA THR A 141 19.94 15.01 -12.46
C THR A 141 19.42 14.77 -11.04
N ALA A 142 18.21 14.24 -10.88
CA ALA A 142 17.65 13.93 -9.57
C ALA A 142 18.42 12.78 -8.89
N LEU A 143 18.83 11.77 -9.65
CA LEU A 143 19.63 10.65 -9.16
C LEU A 143 21.03 11.09 -8.72
N ALA A 144 21.68 11.99 -9.49
CA ALA A 144 22.97 12.57 -9.11
C ALA A 144 22.89 13.32 -7.77
N VAL A 145 21.82 14.08 -7.53
CA VAL A 145 21.58 14.77 -6.23
C VAL A 145 21.38 13.78 -5.08
N ARG A 146 20.75 12.63 -5.36
CA ARG A 146 20.57 11.54 -4.41
C ARG A 146 21.83 10.71 -4.18
N LYS A 147 22.91 10.99 -4.94
CA LYS A 147 24.15 10.20 -4.95
C LYS A 147 23.90 8.73 -5.29
N TRP A 148 22.88 8.47 -6.10
CA TRP A 148 22.62 7.13 -6.59
C TRP A 148 23.74 6.74 -7.57
N ALA A 149 24.31 5.56 -7.36
CA ALA A 149 25.28 4.97 -8.24
C ALA A 149 24.57 3.90 -9.06
N LYS A 150 24.81 3.91 -10.37
CA LYS A 150 24.34 2.85 -11.26
C LYS A 150 24.92 1.51 -10.79
N PRO A 151 24.10 0.48 -10.56
CA PRO A 151 24.61 -0.83 -10.18
C PRO A 151 25.54 -1.37 -11.26
N THR A 152 26.75 -1.78 -10.87
CA THR A 152 27.71 -2.43 -11.74
C THR A 152 27.60 -3.94 -11.48
N TYR A 153 27.10 -4.69 -12.45
CA TYR A 153 26.89 -6.15 -12.32
C TYR A 153 28.18 -6.96 -12.57
N GLU A 154 29.35 -6.34 -12.40
CA GLU A 154 30.66 -6.96 -12.64
C GLU A 154 31.10 -7.89 -11.48
N ASP A 155 30.58 -7.65 -10.26
CA ASP A 155 30.91 -8.43 -9.07
C ASP A 155 29.71 -9.26 -8.57
N ALA A 156 29.87 -10.59 -8.62
CA ALA A 156 29.31 -11.64 -7.74
C ALA A 156 27.81 -11.67 -7.33
N THR A 157 26.94 -10.80 -7.83
CA THR A 157 25.48 -10.96 -7.70
C THR A 157 24.95 -11.74 -8.90
N ALA A 158 24.04 -12.70 -8.68
CA ALA A 158 23.44 -13.49 -9.77
C ALA A 158 22.54 -12.66 -10.71
N PHE A 159 22.26 -11.41 -10.36
CA PHE A 159 21.39 -10.51 -11.11
C PHE A 159 22.16 -9.77 -12.21
N GLN A 160 21.78 -10.00 -13.46
CA GLN A 160 22.42 -9.40 -14.65
C GLN A 160 21.64 -8.23 -15.24
N GLY A 161 20.82 -7.55 -14.44
CA GLY A 161 20.00 -6.43 -14.93
C GLY A 161 18.78 -6.84 -15.75
N SER A 162 18.35 -8.11 -15.69
CA SER A 162 17.15 -8.61 -16.37
C SER A 162 16.37 -9.54 -15.46
N VAL A 163 15.04 -9.50 -15.59
CA VAL A 163 14.10 -10.32 -14.80
C VAL A 163 13.60 -11.50 -15.63
N GLU A 164 13.33 -12.63 -14.98
CA GLU A 164 12.88 -13.86 -15.65
C GLU A 164 11.46 -13.72 -16.22
N CYS A 165 10.59 -12.95 -15.56
CA CYS A 165 9.18 -12.81 -15.94
C CYS A 165 8.69 -11.36 -15.79
N PRO A 166 9.01 -10.48 -16.76
CA PRO A 166 8.48 -9.12 -16.78
C PRO A 166 6.96 -9.14 -17.02
N PRO A 167 6.24 -8.10 -16.55
CA PRO A 167 4.81 -7.95 -16.84
C PRO A 167 4.58 -7.75 -18.34
N PRO A 168 3.45 -8.23 -18.90
CA PRO A 168 3.18 -8.12 -20.34
C PRO A 168 3.18 -6.67 -20.85
N ASP A 169 3.57 -6.45 -22.11
CA ASP A 169 3.81 -5.12 -22.69
C ASP A 169 2.54 -4.28 -22.95
N ALA A 170 1.36 -4.90 -22.90
CA ALA A 170 0.11 -4.20 -23.14
C ALA A 170 -0.32 -3.41 -21.89
N GLY A 171 -0.74 -2.16 -22.09
CA GLY A 171 -1.26 -1.30 -21.02
C GLY A 171 -0.20 -0.81 -20.03
N ASP A 172 -0.68 -0.17 -18.97
CA ASP A 172 0.18 0.35 -17.90
C ASP A 172 0.65 -0.79 -16.99
N LEU A 173 1.77 -0.63 -16.29
CA LEU A 173 2.26 -1.64 -15.35
C LEU A 173 1.25 -1.94 -14.23
N GLN A 174 0.43 -0.95 -13.85
CA GLN A 174 -0.61 -1.11 -12.85
C GLN A 174 -1.87 -1.84 -13.36
N ASP A 175 -1.99 -2.11 -14.65
CA ASP A 175 -3.08 -2.92 -15.21
C ASP A 175 -2.87 -4.43 -14.98
N TRP A 176 -1.69 -4.81 -14.50
CA TRP A 176 -1.32 -6.19 -14.22
C TRP A 176 -1.24 -6.48 -12.71
N CYS A 177 -1.80 -7.63 -12.32
CA CYS A 177 -1.69 -8.24 -11.01
C CYS A 177 -0.74 -9.43 -11.09
N TYR A 178 0.27 -9.49 -10.22
CA TYR A 178 1.01 -10.73 -10.03
C TYR A 178 0.26 -11.60 -9.03
N ASP A 179 -0.05 -12.84 -9.40
CA ASP A 179 -0.60 -13.84 -8.48
C ASP A 179 0.56 -14.69 -7.94
N PRO A 180 0.95 -14.54 -6.65
CA PRO A 180 2.05 -15.29 -6.08
C PRO A 180 1.81 -16.80 -6.00
N ARG A 181 0.55 -17.24 -5.94
CA ARG A 181 0.18 -18.65 -5.85
C ARG A 181 0.28 -19.35 -7.20
N GLN A 182 -0.15 -18.66 -8.26
CA GLN A 182 -0.11 -19.17 -9.64
C GLN A 182 1.19 -18.83 -10.38
N GLY A 183 2.04 -17.95 -9.83
CA GLY A 183 3.33 -17.61 -10.44
C GLY A 183 3.24 -16.87 -11.77
N LYS A 184 2.16 -16.10 -12.01
CA LYS A 184 1.88 -15.43 -13.29
C LYS A 184 1.24 -14.06 -13.14
N TRP A 185 1.38 -13.25 -14.20
CA TRP A 185 0.71 -11.96 -14.34
C TRP A 185 -0.69 -12.15 -14.92
N LEU A 186 -1.68 -11.49 -14.33
CA LEU A 186 -3.09 -11.47 -14.72
C LEU A 186 -3.52 -10.03 -14.99
N ASN A 187 -4.37 -9.79 -15.99
CA ASN A 187 -4.99 -8.49 -16.12
C ASN A 187 -6.07 -8.33 -15.05
N TRP A 188 -6.17 -7.17 -14.41
CA TRP A 188 -7.20 -6.94 -13.38
C TRP A 188 -8.63 -7.17 -13.90
N VAL A 189 -8.89 -6.91 -15.18
CA VAL A 189 -10.20 -7.16 -15.78
C VAL A 189 -10.52 -8.66 -15.81
N ASP A 190 -9.53 -9.51 -16.01
CA ASP A 190 -9.70 -10.97 -16.06
C ASP A 190 -9.94 -11.59 -14.68
N THR A 191 -9.57 -10.87 -13.60
CA THR A 191 -9.85 -11.28 -12.21
C THR A 191 -11.29 -11.01 -11.77
N LEU A 192 -12.08 -10.28 -12.57
CA LEU A 192 -13.45 -9.95 -12.22
C LEU A 192 -14.40 -11.11 -12.51
N GLU A 193 -15.27 -11.43 -11.56
CA GLU A 193 -16.39 -12.33 -11.81
C GLU A 193 -17.38 -11.71 -12.81
N LYS A 194 -18.05 -12.57 -13.58
CA LYS A 194 -19.08 -12.12 -14.54
C LYS A 194 -20.21 -11.41 -13.81
N PHE A 195 -20.27 -10.09 -13.98
CA PHE A 195 -21.31 -9.27 -13.37
C PHE A 195 -22.65 -9.44 -14.09
N THR A 196 -23.68 -9.86 -13.37
CA THR A 196 -25.06 -9.89 -13.84
C THR A 196 -25.90 -8.96 -12.96
N ILE A 197 -26.67 -8.09 -13.59
CA ILE A 197 -27.59 -7.20 -12.89
C ILE A 197 -28.90 -7.97 -12.72
N SER A 198 -29.32 -8.20 -11.48
CA SER A 198 -30.65 -8.75 -11.20
C SER A 198 -31.72 -7.76 -11.66
N GLU A 199 -32.82 -8.26 -12.25
CA GLU A 199 -33.96 -7.41 -12.66
C GLU A 199 -34.59 -6.65 -11.49
N ASP A 200 -34.42 -7.17 -10.26
CA ASP A 200 -34.93 -6.56 -9.02
C ASP A 200 -33.93 -5.61 -8.34
N ALA A 201 -32.74 -5.39 -8.91
CA ALA A 201 -31.72 -4.57 -8.29
C ALA A 201 -32.08 -3.08 -8.34
N GLU A 202 -32.08 -2.41 -7.17
CA GLU A 202 -32.28 -0.97 -7.12
C GLU A 202 -31.10 -0.26 -7.80
N PHE A 203 -31.38 0.60 -8.80
CA PHE A 203 -30.37 1.32 -9.59
C PHE A 203 -29.30 2.02 -8.74
N SER A 204 -29.66 2.53 -7.56
CA SER A 204 -28.75 3.22 -6.63
C SER A 204 -27.67 2.30 -6.03
N THR A 205 -27.87 0.98 -6.07
CA THR A 205 -27.02 -0.04 -5.43
C THR A 205 -26.13 -0.79 -6.43
N ILE A 206 -26.36 -0.59 -7.73
CA ILE A 206 -25.63 -1.30 -8.81
C ILE A 206 -24.21 -0.73 -8.91
N MET A 207 -23.25 -1.43 -8.33
CA MET A 207 -21.82 -1.15 -8.50
C MET A 207 -21.25 -2.08 -9.57
N VAL A 208 -21.00 -1.54 -10.76
CA VAL A 208 -20.37 -2.30 -11.86
C VAL A 208 -18.92 -2.63 -11.48
N PRO A 209 -18.53 -3.91 -11.43
CA PRO A 209 -17.13 -4.28 -11.22
C PRO A 209 -16.27 -3.79 -12.38
N THR A 210 -15.19 -3.10 -12.05
CA THR A 210 -14.19 -2.58 -12.99
C THR A 210 -12.80 -2.99 -12.52
N GLY A 211 -11.79 -2.87 -13.40
CA GLY A 211 -10.40 -3.12 -13.01
C GLY A 211 -9.98 -2.32 -11.77
N TYR A 212 -10.47 -1.08 -11.62
CA TYR A 212 -10.23 -0.27 -10.43
C TYR A 212 -10.82 -0.88 -9.14
N THR A 213 -12.02 -1.46 -9.20
CA THR A 213 -12.61 -2.11 -8.02
C THR A 213 -11.89 -3.40 -7.65
N ALA A 214 -11.39 -4.16 -8.63
CA ALA A 214 -10.55 -5.34 -8.37
C ALA A 214 -9.25 -4.94 -7.69
N GLN A 215 -8.55 -3.95 -8.24
CA GLN A 215 -7.32 -3.38 -7.68
C GLN A 215 -7.50 -2.94 -6.24
N LEU A 216 -8.55 -2.15 -5.96
CA LEU A 216 -8.81 -1.61 -4.64
C LEU A 216 -9.20 -2.71 -3.64
N SER A 217 -10.02 -3.68 -4.06
CA SER A 217 -10.41 -4.82 -3.22
C SER A 217 -9.18 -5.68 -2.87
N TYR A 218 -8.38 -6.06 -3.87
CA TYR A 218 -7.14 -6.83 -3.66
C TYR A 218 -6.20 -6.11 -2.69
N MET A 219 -5.88 -4.83 -2.96
CA MET A 219 -4.98 -4.06 -2.10
C MET A 219 -5.51 -3.90 -0.68
N CYS A 220 -6.82 -3.63 -0.52
CA CYS A 220 -7.42 -3.54 0.80
C CYS A 220 -7.34 -4.88 1.53
N GLN A 221 -7.68 -6.00 0.89
CA GLN A 221 -7.61 -7.32 1.51
C GLN A 221 -6.17 -7.67 1.91
N THR A 222 -5.23 -7.65 0.97
CA THR A 222 -3.82 -8.00 1.20
C THR A 222 -3.19 -7.16 2.31
N LEU A 223 -3.37 -5.82 2.28
CA LEU A 223 -2.77 -4.94 3.28
C LEU A 223 -3.45 -5.10 4.65
N LEU A 224 -4.79 -5.16 4.70
CA LEU A 224 -5.51 -5.24 5.96
C LEU A 224 -5.31 -6.57 6.67
N THR A 225 -5.22 -7.69 5.95
CA THR A 225 -4.99 -9.01 6.55
C THR A 225 -3.58 -9.16 7.14
N HIS A 226 -2.60 -8.45 6.58
CA HIS A 226 -1.21 -8.40 7.06
C HIS A 226 -0.93 -7.27 8.07
N GLY A 227 -1.96 -6.51 8.48
CA GLY A 227 -1.82 -5.49 9.53
C GLY A 227 -1.34 -4.13 9.05
N LEU A 228 -1.27 -3.95 7.74
CA LEU A 228 -0.99 -2.67 7.11
C LEU A 228 -2.27 -1.83 6.96
N ARG A 229 -2.06 -0.53 6.80
CA ARG A 229 -3.07 0.51 7.02
C ARG A 229 -3.15 1.42 5.79
N PRO A 230 -3.89 1.03 4.74
CA PRO A 230 -3.92 1.80 3.51
C PRO A 230 -4.67 3.12 3.67
N LEU A 231 -4.18 4.15 2.98
CA LEU A 231 -4.89 5.39 2.71
C LEU A 231 -5.33 5.39 1.25
N VAL A 232 -6.64 5.41 1.01
CA VAL A 232 -7.24 5.39 -0.33
C VAL A 232 -7.67 6.80 -0.68
N CYS A 233 -7.03 7.42 -1.67
CA CYS A 233 -7.30 8.80 -2.10
C CYS A 233 -7.80 8.85 -3.54
N GLY A 234 -8.62 9.85 -3.87
CA GLY A 234 -9.00 10.13 -5.26
C GLY A 234 -10.18 11.10 -5.38
N PRO A 235 -10.62 11.43 -6.61
CA PRO A 235 -11.75 12.33 -6.84
C PRO A 235 -13.04 11.86 -6.14
N THR A 236 -13.91 12.79 -5.78
CA THR A 236 -15.22 12.47 -5.17
C THR A 236 -16.13 11.77 -6.18
N GLY A 237 -16.96 10.84 -5.72
CA GLY A 237 -17.95 10.15 -6.57
C GLY A 237 -17.41 8.97 -7.37
N THR A 238 -16.19 8.50 -7.12
CA THR A 238 -15.57 7.37 -7.86
C THR A 238 -15.71 6.01 -7.16
N GLY A 239 -16.72 5.84 -6.30
CA GLY A 239 -17.00 4.55 -5.65
C GLY A 239 -16.02 4.08 -4.56
N LYS A 240 -14.92 4.81 -4.28
CA LYS A 240 -13.87 4.41 -3.32
C LYS A 240 -14.42 3.96 -1.96
N SER A 241 -15.22 4.81 -1.32
CA SER A 241 -15.79 4.50 0.00
C SER A 241 -16.68 3.27 -0.03
N VAL A 242 -17.46 3.09 -1.11
CA VAL A 242 -18.33 1.91 -1.28
C VAL A 242 -17.48 0.65 -1.41
N SER A 243 -16.40 0.68 -2.20
CA SER A 243 -15.49 -0.45 -2.37
C SER A 243 -14.77 -0.82 -1.07
N VAL A 244 -14.22 0.15 -0.34
CA VAL A 244 -13.53 -0.15 0.94
C VAL A 244 -14.52 -0.64 1.99
N VAL A 245 -15.73 -0.06 2.07
CA VAL A 245 -16.79 -0.54 2.98
C VAL A 245 -17.15 -1.98 2.65
N LYS A 246 -17.45 -2.30 1.39
CA LYS A 246 -17.75 -3.66 0.93
C LYS A 246 -16.63 -4.63 1.34
N CYS A 247 -15.37 -4.26 1.11
CA CYS A 247 -14.22 -5.07 1.47
C CYS A 247 -14.24 -5.41 2.97
N VAL A 248 -14.34 -4.41 3.85
CA VAL A 248 -14.25 -4.64 5.31
C VAL A 248 -15.50 -5.26 5.94
N THR A 249 -16.69 -5.11 5.35
CA THR A 249 -17.95 -5.65 5.89
C THR A 249 -18.36 -7.00 5.31
N SER A 250 -17.88 -7.33 4.11
CA SER A 250 -18.42 -8.46 3.34
C SER A 250 -17.33 -9.39 2.79
N GLU A 251 -16.13 -8.89 2.50
CA GLU A 251 -15.05 -9.71 1.92
C GLU A 251 -14.08 -10.22 3.01
N LEU A 252 -13.88 -9.44 4.09
CA LEU A 252 -13.08 -9.86 5.25
C LEU A 252 -13.88 -10.73 6.23
N ASP A 253 -13.18 -11.64 6.90
CA ASP A 253 -13.73 -12.51 7.94
C ASP A 253 -14.24 -11.68 9.14
N GLN A 254 -15.56 -11.61 9.29
CA GLN A 254 -16.22 -10.80 10.33
C GLN A 254 -16.03 -11.35 11.76
N SER A 255 -15.56 -12.60 11.90
CA SER A 255 -15.15 -13.13 13.21
C SER A 255 -13.83 -12.51 13.68
N LYS A 256 -12.97 -12.11 12.74
CA LYS A 256 -11.66 -11.51 13.00
C LYS A 256 -11.69 -10.00 12.88
N TYR A 257 -12.35 -9.46 11.86
CA TYR A 257 -12.32 -8.04 11.54
C TYR A 257 -13.67 -7.37 11.82
N LYS A 258 -13.67 -6.40 12.73
CA LYS A 258 -14.84 -5.54 12.97
C LYS A 258 -14.60 -4.11 12.49
N PRO A 259 -15.37 -3.62 11.51
CA PRO A 259 -15.20 -2.27 10.99
C PRO A 259 -15.82 -1.21 11.90
N ILE A 260 -15.12 -0.09 12.08
CA ILE A 260 -15.69 1.13 12.67
C ILE A 260 -15.74 2.20 11.59
N GLN A 261 -16.95 2.59 11.19
CA GLN A 261 -17.17 3.63 10.19
C GLN A 261 -17.21 5.01 10.84
N LEU A 262 -16.35 5.90 10.36
CA LEU A 262 -16.24 7.28 10.84
C LEU A 262 -16.32 8.25 9.67
N GLY A 263 -17.32 9.14 9.70
CA GLY A 263 -17.46 10.23 8.74
C GLY A 263 -16.93 11.55 9.32
N PHE A 264 -16.03 12.22 8.59
CA PHE A 264 -15.60 13.58 8.94
C PHE A 264 -16.39 14.62 8.15
N SER A 265 -16.85 15.63 8.88
CA SER A 265 -17.43 16.85 8.33
C SER A 265 -16.67 18.07 8.85
N ALA A 266 -16.98 19.26 8.32
CA ALA A 266 -16.43 20.51 8.84
C ALA A 266 -16.74 20.78 10.33
N LYS A 267 -17.69 20.06 10.93
CA LYS A 267 -18.09 20.19 12.34
C LYS A 267 -17.52 19.09 13.25
N THR A 268 -16.83 18.10 12.70
CA THR A 268 -16.27 16.99 13.49
C THR A 268 -15.09 17.49 14.32
N SER A 269 -15.21 17.46 15.65
CA SER A 269 -14.13 17.81 16.57
C SER A 269 -13.32 16.58 16.98
N ALA A 270 -12.10 16.79 17.47
CA ALA A 270 -11.28 15.71 18.01
C ALA A 270 -11.98 14.94 19.15
N HIS A 271 -12.81 15.64 19.94
CA HIS A 271 -13.58 15.02 21.02
C HIS A 271 -14.67 14.10 20.45
N MET A 272 -15.40 14.53 19.43
CA MET A 272 -16.40 13.70 18.76
C MET A 272 -15.78 12.43 18.17
N THR A 273 -14.63 12.55 17.50
CA THR A 273 -13.89 11.39 16.98
C THR A 273 -13.50 10.44 18.11
N GLN A 274 -13.01 10.99 19.22
CA GLN A 274 -12.62 10.21 20.37
C GLN A 274 -13.78 9.45 21.00
N ASP A 275 -14.94 10.10 21.13
CA ASP A 275 -16.14 9.52 21.72
C ASP A 275 -16.68 8.38 20.86
N ILE A 276 -16.65 8.51 19.52
CA ILE A 276 -17.08 7.42 18.63
C ILE A 276 -16.12 6.24 18.73
N ILE A 277 -14.81 6.48 18.77
CA ILE A 277 -13.82 5.41 18.91
C ILE A 277 -13.98 4.71 20.27
N ASP A 278 -14.02 5.47 21.36
CA ASP A 278 -14.13 4.94 22.72
C ASP A 278 -15.47 4.20 22.93
N GLY A 279 -16.55 4.66 22.30
CA GLY A 279 -17.86 4.01 22.35
C GLY A 279 -17.91 2.62 21.71
N ASN A 280 -16.99 2.32 20.79
CA ASN A 280 -16.86 1.01 20.14
C ASN A 280 -15.79 0.12 20.79
N LEU A 281 -15.12 0.60 21.85
CA LEU A 281 -14.03 -0.12 22.50
C LEU A 281 -14.44 -0.69 23.87
N GLY A 282 -14.08 -1.95 24.10
CA GLY A 282 -14.16 -2.58 25.41
C GLY A 282 -13.03 -2.12 26.33
N LYS A 283 -13.32 -1.96 27.63
CA LYS A 283 -12.31 -1.67 28.64
C LYS A 283 -11.55 -2.96 28.98
N ARG A 284 -10.26 -3.04 28.64
CA ARG A 284 -9.41 -4.21 28.93
C ARG A 284 -8.81 -4.16 30.33
N ARG A 285 -8.07 -3.08 30.64
CA ARG A 285 -7.40 -2.83 31.93
C ARG A 285 -7.48 -1.34 32.28
N LYS A 286 -7.06 -0.94 33.48
CA LYS A 286 -7.11 0.47 33.91
C LYS A 286 -6.25 1.34 32.98
N GLY A 287 -6.90 2.08 32.09
CA GLY A 287 -6.26 2.97 31.12
C GLY A 287 -5.96 2.35 29.74
N THR A 288 -6.40 1.11 29.49
CA THR A 288 -6.20 0.39 28.22
C THR A 288 -7.53 -0.03 27.62
N PHE A 289 -7.77 0.40 26.38
CA PHE A 289 -8.99 0.13 25.60
C PHE A 289 -8.64 -0.68 24.35
N GLY A 290 -9.50 -1.62 23.96
CA GLY A 290 -9.30 -2.49 22.79
C GLY A 290 -10.59 -3.19 22.37
N ALA A 291 -10.57 -3.88 21.22
CA ALA A 291 -11.65 -4.80 20.83
C ALA A 291 -11.89 -5.86 21.92
N ASP A 292 -13.00 -6.59 21.88
CA ASP A 292 -13.20 -7.78 22.72
C ASP A 292 -12.14 -8.86 22.41
N SER A 293 -11.89 -9.79 23.34
CA SER A 293 -10.71 -10.68 23.40
C SER A 293 -10.34 -11.42 22.11
N GLU A 294 -11.30 -11.65 21.22
CA GLU A 294 -11.15 -12.46 20.01
C GLU A 294 -11.07 -11.65 18.70
N HIS A 295 -11.33 -10.34 18.73
CA HIS A 295 -11.45 -9.55 17.50
C HIS A 295 -10.25 -8.62 17.27
N GLU A 296 -9.90 -8.44 16.00
CA GLU A 296 -9.04 -7.40 15.48
C GLU A 296 -9.89 -6.27 14.89
N MET A 297 -9.61 -5.02 15.26
CA MET A 297 -10.44 -3.91 14.78
C MET A 297 -9.82 -3.31 13.54
N SER A 298 -10.64 -2.96 12.55
CA SER A 298 -10.24 -2.17 11.40
C SER A 298 -11.06 -0.88 11.37
N PHE A 299 -10.46 0.26 11.67
CA PHE A 299 -11.11 1.56 11.50
C PHE A 299 -11.19 1.89 10.02
N ASN A 300 -12.30 2.46 9.56
CA ASN A 300 -12.43 3.04 8.21
C ASN A 300 -12.81 4.52 8.35
N LEU A 301 -11.86 5.42 8.09
CA LEU A 301 -12.02 6.87 8.26
C LEU A 301 -12.36 7.50 6.90
N ILE A 302 -13.56 8.07 6.70
CA ILE A 302 -14.00 8.68 5.42
C ILE A 302 -13.90 10.22 5.51
N TRP A 303 -13.15 10.86 4.60
CA TRP A 303 -13.08 12.33 4.49
C TRP A 303 -14.06 12.91 3.45
N TRP A 304 -14.61 14.08 3.77
CA TRP A 304 -15.22 15.01 2.81
C TRP A 304 -14.50 16.37 2.88
N ARG A 305 -14.10 16.93 1.72
CA ARG A 305 -13.11 18.02 1.59
C ARG A 305 -13.64 19.42 1.96
N ARG A 306 -12.89 20.16 2.81
CA ARG A 306 -12.25 21.49 2.60
C ARG A 306 -11.92 22.14 3.95
N TRP A 307 -10.78 21.75 4.53
CA TRP A 307 -10.21 22.41 5.71
C TRP A 307 -9.44 23.66 5.29
N ARG A 308 -9.88 24.84 5.74
CA ARG A 308 -9.10 26.08 5.73
C ARG A 308 -9.03 26.55 7.19
N LEU A 309 -7.89 26.32 7.85
CA LEU A 309 -7.66 26.78 9.21
C LEU A 309 -7.66 28.31 9.23
N HIS A 310 -8.68 28.92 9.83
CA HIS A 310 -8.55 30.26 10.40
C HIS A 310 -8.10 30.09 11.85
N GLU A 311 -6.85 30.45 12.13
CA GLU A 311 -6.32 30.57 13.48
C GLU A 311 -6.87 31.84 14.12
N THR A 312 -7.72 31.73 15.15
CA THR A 312 -7.82 32.74 16.22
C THR A 312 -8.40 32.11 17.48
N ALA A 313 -7.56 31.69 18.44
CA ALA A 313 -7.90 31.72 19.88
C ALA A 313 -6.64 31.57 20.77
N PRO A 314 -6.45 32.40 21.81
CA PRO A 314 -5.27 32.38 22.67
C PRO A 314 -5.32 31.27 23.75
N PRO A 315 -4.18 30.91 24.36
CA PRO A 315 -4.06 29.69 25.15
C PRO A 315 -4.65 29.86 26.56
N ARG A 316 -5.59 28.98 26.95
CA ARG A 316 -5.96 28.75 28.35
C ARG A 316 -5.32 27.47 28.89
N ARG A 317 -4.89 27.56 30.15
CA ARG A 317 -4.07 26.63 30.94
C ARG A 317 -4.38 25.13 30.69
N ARG A 318 -3.36 24.37 30.31
CA ARG A 318 -3.41 22.90 30.18
C ARG A 318 -3.69 22.24 31.54
N ARG A 319 -4.85 21.61 31.70
CA ARG A 319 -4.99 20.47 32.63
C ARG A 319 -4.16 19.32 32.06
N ARG A 320 -3.46 18.57 32.92
CA ARG A 320 -2.78 17.32 32.54
C ARG A 320 -3.83 16.29 32.14
N ASP A 321 -4.19 16.25 30.87
CA ASP A 321 -4.93 15.12 30.32
C ASP A 321 -4.01 13.90 30.34
N ARG A 322 -4.43 12.87 31.08
CA ARG A 322 -3.75 11.57 31.10
C ARG A 322 -3.85 11.00 29.69
N GLN A 323 -2.71 10.84 29.01
CA GLN A 323 -2.64 10.09 27.76
C GLN A 323 -3.22 8.68 28.00
N ARG A 324 -4.32 8.36 27.31
CA ARG A 324 -4.89 7.00 27.26
C ARG A 324 -4.14 6.21 26.19
N VAL A 325 -3.94 4.92 26.44
CA VAL A 325 -3.19 4.04 25.55
C VAL A 325 -4.17 3.04 24.91
N TYR A 326 -4.27 3.07 23.58
CA TYR A 326 -5.02 2.08 22.81
C TYR A 326 -4.16 0.83 22.63
N ALA A 327 -4.74 -0.34 22.89
CA ALA A 327 -4.03 -1.60 22.66
C ALA A 327 -3.75 -1.77 21.14
N SER A 328 -2.59 -2.33 20.81
CA SER A 328 -1.96 -2.38 19.48
C SER A 328 -2.74 -3.10 18.37
N ARG A 329 -3.90 -3.70 18.66
CA ARG A 329 -4.68 -4.54 17.72
C ARG A 329 -5.75 -3.80 16.91
N ALA A 330 -5.72 -2.47 16.90
CA ALA A 330 -6.69 -1.71 16.12
C ALA A 330 -6.01 -1.20 14.84
N ARG A 331 -6.25 -1.85 13.71
CA ARG A 331 -5.85 -1.52 12.33
C ARG A 331 -6.72 -0.37 11.80
N VAL A 332 -6.23 0.47 10.91
CA VAL A 332 -6.97 1.65 10.40
C VAL A 332 -6.78 1.73 8.87
N ALA A 333 -7.83 1.54 8.10
CA ALA A 333 -7.94 2.04 6.73
C ALA A 333 -8.48 3.47 6.77
N VAL A 334 -7.97 4.34 5.91
CA VAL A 334 -8.48 5.71 5.74
C VAL A 334 -8.87 5.90 4.29
N VAL A 335 -10.04 6.45 4.03
CA VAL A 335 -10.52 6.84 2.71
C VAL A 335 -10.65 8.36 2.66
N SER A 336 -10.02 8.97 1.66
CA SER A 336 -10.05 10.40 1.37
C SER A 336 -10.85 10.72 0.12
#